data_AF-A0A397HID6-F1
#
_entry.id   AF-A0A397HID6-F1
#
_cell.length_a   1.000
_cell.length_b   1.000
_cell.length_c   1.000
_cell.angle_alpha   90.00
_cell.angle_beta   90.00
_cell.angle_gamma   90.00
#
_symmetry.space_group_name_H-M   'P 1'
#
loop_
_entity.id
_entity.type
_entity.pdbx_description
1 polymer ?
#
loop_
_entity_poly.entity_id
_entity_poly.type
_entity_poly.pdbx_seq_one_letter_code
_entity_poly.pdbx_strand_id
1 'polypeptide(L)' 'MGFLGLRKWPVPIIRPMAPFIASASIVLFAIYKIETIAQSQPPFDTDPRNPRGKYF' A
#
# COMPACT_ATOMS: atom_id res chain seq x y z
N MET A 1 24.37 4.18 22.25
CA MET A 1 24.68 5.40 21.48
C MET A 1 24.57 5.05 20.00
N GLY A 2 23.71 5.73 19.23
CA GLY A 2 23.40 5.36 17.84
C GLY A 2 24.54 5.66 16.87
N PHE A 3 24.59 4.94 15.75
CA PHE A 3 25.65 4.93 14.71
C PHE A 3 26.11 6.31 14.19
N LEU A 4 25.27 7.35 14.28
CA LEU A 4 25.59 8.72 13.83
C LEU A 4 25.75 9.74 14.97
N GLY A 5 25.76 9.31 16.24
CA GLY A 5 25.74 10.24 17.39
C GLY A 5 24.44 11.05 17.54
N LEU A 6 23.44 10.82 16.65
CA LEU A 6 22.14 11.46 16.71
C LEU A 6 21.32 10.92 17.89
N ARG A 7 20.76 11.85 18.67
CA ARG A 7 19.83 11.53 19.76
C ARG A 7 18.41 11.39 19.20
N LYS A 8 17.74 10.28 19.50
CA LYS A 8 16.31 10.10 19.22
C LYS A 8 15.48 10.88 20.24
N TRP A 9 14.67 11.82 19.75
CA TRP A 9 13.73 12.58 20.57
C TRP A 9 12.33 11.95 20.51
N PRO A 10 11.60 11.83 21.62
CA PRO A 10 10.26 11.24 21.64
C PRO A 10 9.21 12.24 21.15
N VAL A 11 9.27 12.58 19.87
CA VAL A 11 8.29 13.46 19.23
C VAL A 11 6.96 12.71 18.97
N PRO A 12 5.81 13.35 19.20
CA PRO A 12 4.51 12.72 19.01
C PRO A 12 4.17 12.61 17.51
N ILE A 13 4.54 11.50 16.87
CA ILE A 13 4.27 11.27 15.44
C ILE A 13 2.92 10.59 15.23
N ILE A 14 2.62 9.54 16.02
CA ILE A 14 1.45 8.68 15.78
C ILE A 14 0.14 9.47 15.88
N ARG A 15 0.00 10.31 16.91
CA ARG A 15 -1.25 11.05 17.17
C ARG A 15 -1.64 12.01 16.03
N PRO A 16 -0.75 12.89 15.52
CA PRO A 16 -1.08 13.73 14.37
C PRO A 16 -1.12 12.95 13.04
N MET A 17 -0.38 11.84 12.92
CA MET A 17 -0.37 11.04 11.69
C MET A 17 -1.53 10.05 11.58
N ALA A 18 -2.22 9.73 12.68
CA ALA A 18 -3.31 8.77 12.72
C ALA A 18 -4.36 8.94 11.60
N PRO A 19 -4.94 10.13 11.34
CA PRO A 19 -5.92 10.28 10.27
C PRO A 19 -5.35 10.00 8.87
N PHE A 20 -4.07 10.30 8.63
CA PHE A 20 -3.41 10.02 7.36
C PHE A 20 -3.11 8.54 7.16
N ILE A 21 -2.67 7.87 8.22
CA ILE A 21 -2.44 6.42 8.18
C ILE A 21 -3.76 5.69 7.95
N ALA A 22 -4.83 6.12 8.63
CA ALA A 22 -6.17 5.56 8.46
C ALA A 22 -6.72 5.81 7.05
N SER A 23 -6.60 7.03 6.51
CA SER A 23 -7.08 7.30 5.15
C SER A 23 -6.27 6.55 4.09
N ALA A 24 -4.95 6.48 4.23
CA ALA A 24 -4.09 5.74 3.32
C ALA A 24 -4.42 4.25 3.31
N SER A 25 -4.68 3.63 4.46
CA SER A 25 -5.03 2.20 4.53
C SER A 25 -6.40 1.92 3.89
N ILE A 26 -7.37 2.82 4.07
CA ILE A 26 -8.68 2.72 3.41
C ILE A 26 -8.54 2.82 1.89
N VAL A 27 -7.80 3.81 1.39
CA VAL A 27 -7.57 4.00 -0.05
C VAL A 27 -6.83 2.81 -0.64
N LEU A 28 -5.81 2.31 0.04
CA LEU A 28 -5.05 1.14 -0.40
C LEU A 28 -5.95 -0.10 -0.51
N PHE A 29 -6.82 -0.33 0.47
CA PHE A 29 -7.79 -1.43 0.42
C PHE A 29 -8.78 -1.29 -0.74
N ALA A 30 -9.29 -0.08 -0.97
CA ALA A 30 -10.21 0.18 -2.07
C ALA A 30 -9.55 -0.04 -3.44
N ILE A 31 -8.33 0.49 -3.64
CA ILE A 31 -7.56 0.32 -4.87
C ILE A 31 -7.26 -1.16 -5.11
N TYR A 32 -6.86 -1.89 -4.07
CA TYR A 32 -6.60 -3.34 -4.18
C TYR A 32 -7.82 -4.09 -4.72
N LYS A 33 -9.02 -3.81 -4.21
CA LYS A 33 -10.25 -4.42 -4.70
C LYS A 33 -10.54 -4.05 -6.16
N ILE A 34 -10.40 -2.77 -6.52
CA ILE A 34 -10.62 -2.31 -7.89
C ILE A 34 -9.63 -2.97 -8.85
N GLU A 35 -8.35 -3.03 -8.48
CA GLU A 35 -7.30 -3.66 -9.28
C GLU A 35 -7.60 -5.13 -9.55
N THR A 36 -8.00 -5.90 -8.53
CA THR A 36 -8.35 -7.31 -8.69
C THR A 36 -9.49 -7.54 -9.69
N ILE A 37 -10.44 -6.61 -9.74
CA ILE A 37 -11.55 -6.67 -10.71
C ILE A 37 -11.04 -6.23 -12.08
N ALA A 38 -10.29 -5.13 -12.17
CA ALA A 38 -9.76 -4.60 -13.43
C ALA A 38 -8.86 -5.62 -14.16
N GLN A 39 -8.05 -6.37 -13.42
CA GLN A 39 -7.22 -7.46 -13.96
C GLN A 39 -8.03 -8.63 -14.54
N SER A 40 -9.33 -8.71 -14.26
CA SER A 40 -10.21 -9.74 -14.81
C SER A 40 -10.96 -9.32 -16.07
N GLN A 41 -10.84 -8.06 -16.47
CA GLN A 41 -11.57 -7.51 -17.61
C GLN A 41 -10.74 -7.62 -18.90
N PRO A 42 -11.36 -7.93 -20.04
CA PRO A 42 -10.71 -7.82 -21.35
C PRO A 42 -10.29 -6.36 -21.65
N PRO A 43 -9.12 -6.12 -22.29
CA PRO A 43 -8.13 -7.08 -22.77
C PRO A 43 -7.04 -7.45 -21.73
N PHE A 44 -7.13 -6.93 -20.51
CA PHE A 44 -6.09 -7.08 -19.48
C PHE A 44 -6.08 -8.48 -18.83
N ASP A 45 -7.15 -9.24 -19.00
CA ASP A 45 -7.29 -10.62 -18.56
C ASP A 45 -6.32 -11.60 -19.25
N THR A 46 -5.94 -11.30 -20.49
CA THR A 46 -5.06 -12.11 -21.34
C THR A 46 -3.64 -11.57 -21.45
N ASP A 47 -3.34 -10.43 -20.80
CA ASP A 47 -1.99 -9.85 -20.79
C ASP A 47 -1.03 -10.76 -19.99
N PRO A 48 0.10 -11.22 -20.58
CA PRO A 48 1.08 -12.05 -19.88
C PRO A 48 1.77 -11.34 -18.69
N ARG A 49 1.65 -10.01 -18.58
CA ARG A 49 2.16 -9.22 -17.45
C ARG A 49 1.20 -9.24 -16.26
N ASN A 50 -0.05 -9.65 -16.46
CA ASN A 50 -1.06 -9.67 -15.42
C ASN A 50 -0.64 -10.63 -14.29
N PRO A 51 -0.41 -10.15 -13.05
CA PRO A 51 0.01 -11.00 -11.93
C PRO A 51 -0.96 -12.14 -11.64
N ARG A 52 -2.24 -11.99 -12.00
CA ARG A 52 -3.27 -13.03 -11.82
C ARG A 52 -2.90 -14.35 -12.50
N GLY A 53 -2.20 -14.32 -13.63
CA GLY A 53 -1.76 -15.52 -14.35
C GLY A 53 -0.64 -16.31 -13.67
N LYS A 54 -0.02 -15.80 -12.58
CA LYS A 54 1.06 -16.49 -11.84
C LYS A 54 0.59 -17.33 -10.66
N TYR A 55 -0.65 -17.13 -10.21
CA TYR A 55 -1.19 -17.77 -8.99
C TYR A 55 -2.23 -18.86 -9.29
N PHE A 56 -2.34 -19.30 -10.56
CA PHE A 56 -3.17 -20.42 -11.01
C PHE A 56 -2.31 -21.48 -11.71
#